data_AF-A0A417T164-F1
#
_entry.id   AF-A0A417T164-F1
#
_cell.length_a   1.000
_cell.length_b   1.000
_cell.length_c   1.000
_cell.angle_alpha   90.00
_cell.angle_beta   90.00
_cell.angle_gamma   90.00
#
_symmetry.space_group_name_H-M   'P 1'
#
loop_
_entity.id
_entity.type
_entity.pdbx_description
1 polymer ?
#
loop_
_entity_poly.entity_id
_entity_poly.type
_entity_poly.pdbx_seq_one_letter_code
_entity_poly.pdbx_strand_id
1 'polypeptide(L)'
;MYESIEDAIECWNEDYSFIEAAEVTGYDGGYPVVRFTINEAAKDLVKSPKHFKHIARRAEMEGGIEVGVCTCFYDTCHISYEFPYLTICGYPEVIQRVLKYIIGL
;
A
#
# COMPACT_ATOMS: atom_id res chain seq x y z
N MET A 1 -10.36 10.41 0.66
CA MET A 1 -9.15 11.06 0.13
C MET A 1 -8.39 11.58 1.33
N TYR A 2 -7.12 11.22 1.45
CA TYR A 2 -6.29 11.64 2.58
C TYR A 2 -5.87 13.11 2.43
N GLU A 3 -5.76 13.86 3.52
CA GLU A 3 -5.30 15.25 3.45
C GLU A 3 -3.79 15.35 3.20
N SER A 4 -3.03 14.38 3.72
CA SER A 4 -1.59 14.24 3.48
C SER A 4 -1.12 12.77 3.64
N ILE A 5 0.16 12.50 3.43
CA ILE A 5 0.73 11.17 3.66
C ILE A 5 0.83 10.85 5.16
N GLU A 6 1.05 11.85 5.99
CA GLU A 6 1.07 11.72 7.45
C GLU A 6 -0.32 11.30 7.95
N ASP A 7 -1.38 11.95 7.44
CA ASP A 7 -2.78 11.64 7.73
C ASP A 7 -3.13 10.20 7.31
N ALA A 8 -2.62 9.76 6.15
CA ALA A 8 -2.77 8.38 5.69
C ALA A 8 -2.07 7.37 6.60
N ILE A 9 -0.87 7.68 7.09
CA ILE A 9 -0.10 6.82 8.00
C ILE A 9 -0.79 6.67 9.35
N GLU A 10 -1.29 7.77 9.92
CA GLU A 10 -2.08 7.73 11.16
C GLU A 10 -3.30 6.82 10.98
N CYS A 11 -4.06 7.02 9.90
CA CYS A 11 -5.19 6.16 9.56
C CYS A 11 -4.79 4.68 9.41
N TRP A 12 -3.68 4.35 8.73
CA TRP A 12 -3.27 2.96 8.55
C TRP A 12 -2.81 2.30 9.85
N ASN A 13 -2.14 3.04 10.73
CA ASN A 13 -1.75 2.53 12.04
C ASN A 13 -2.97 2.26 12.93
N GLU A 14 -4.05 3.02 12.80
CA GLU A 14 -5.28 2.84 13.58
C GLU A 14 -6.21 1.77 12.99
N ASP A 15 -6.41 1.78 11.67
CA ASP A 15 -7.41 0.93 10.98
C ASP A 15 -6.97 -0.52 10.82
N TYR A 16 -5.65 -0.77 10.79
CA TYR A 16 -5.11 -2.08 10.45
C TYR A 16 -4.34 -2.71 11.61
N SER A 17 -5.03 -3.58 12.34
CA SER A 17 -4.48 -4.35 13.46
C SER A 17 -3.32 -5.30 13.11
N PHE A 18 -3.04 -5.53 11.83
CA PHE A 18 -1.89 -6.31 11.36
C PHE A 18 -0.62 -5.47 11.13
N ILE A 19 -0.74 -4.15 11.20
CA ILE A 19 0.37 -3.19 11.06
C ILE A 19 0.80 -2.80 12.47
N GLU A 20 2.07 -3.06 12.77
CA GLU A 20 2.72 -2.64 14.02
C GLU A 20 3.14 -1.17 13.94
N ALA A 21 3.62 -0.76 12.77
CA ALA A 21 3.98 0.61 12.45
C ALA A 21 4.05 0.82 10.93
N ALA A 22 3.64 2.01 10.47
CA ALA A 22 3.85 2.50 9.12
C ALA A 22 4.76 3.74 9.14
N GLU A 23 5.76 3.79 8.27
CA GLU A 23 6.70 4.91 8.15
C GLU A 23 7.00 5.25 6.67
N VAL A 24 7.14 6.53 6.34
CA VAL A 24 7.70 6.94 5.04
C VAL A 24 9.22 6.78 5.08
N THR A 25 9.76 5.99 4.16
CA THR A 25 11.20 5.70 4.06
C THR A 25 11.89 6.47 2.93
N GLY A 26 11.12 7.06 2.03
CA GLY A 26 11.63 7.83 0.90
C GLY A 26 10.55 8.12 -0.13
N TYR A 27 10.98 8.53 -1.32
CA TYR A 27 10.12 8.79 -2.46
C TYR A 27 10.73 8.22 -3.73
N ASP A 28 9.89 7.66 -4.61
CA ASP A 28 10.28 7.18 -5.93
C ASP A 28 9.34 7.78 -6.98
N GLY A 29 9.89 8.42 -8.01
CA GLY A 29 9.10 9.14 -9.02
C GLY A 29 8.19 10.25 -8.47
N GLY A 30 8.42 10.72 -7.24
CA GLY A 30 7.54 11.67 -6.53
C GLY A 30 6.44 11.01 -5.70
N TYR A 31 6.36 9.68 -5.67
CA TYR A 31 5.42 8.91 -4.85
C TYR A 31 6.07 8.47 -3.55
N PRO A 32 5.36 8.48 -2.41
CA PRO A 32 5.91 8.04 -1.14
C PRO A 32 6.18 6.53 -1.16
N VAL A 33 7.30 6.14 -0.56
CA VAL A 33 7.67 4.76 -0.29
C VAL A 33 7.42 4.49 1.19
N VAL A 34 6.38 3.74 1.49
CA VAL A 34 5.92 3.46 2.84
C VAL A 34 6.34 2.05 3.24
N ARG A 35 7.00 1.93 4.38
CA ARG A 35 7.32 0.66 5.01
C ARG A 35 6.31 0.39 6.11
N PHE A 36 5.72 -0.79 6.06
CA PHE A 36 4.82 -1.34 7.05
C PHE A 36 5.53 -2.47 7.77
N THR A 37 5.58 -2.40 9.09
CA THR A 37 6.02 -3.50 9.95
C THR A 37 4.81 -4.39 10.20
N ILE A 38 4.86 -5.63 9.75
CA ILE A 38 3.76 -6.58 9.80
C ILE A 38 3.91 -7.47 11.04
N ASN A 39 2.83 -7.56 11.82
CA ASN A 39 2.78 -8.39 13.02
C ASN A 39 3.04 -9.86 12.67
N GLU A 40 3.69 -10.59 13.58
CA GLU A 40 4.02 -12.00 13.35
C GLU A 40 2.78 -12.86 13.05
N ALA A 41 1.65 -12.57 13.71
CA ALA A 41 0.37 -13.27 13.49
C ALA A 41 -0.21 -13.06 12.08
N ALA A 42 0.16 -11.98 11.38
CA ALA A 42 -0.33 -11.65 10.05
C ALA A 42 0.63 -12.07 8.93
N LYS A 43 1.79 -12.63 9.26
CA LYS A 43 2.81 -13.07 8.30
C LYS A 43 2.23 -13.97 7.20
N ASP A 44 1.42 -14.95 7.59
CA ASP A 44 0.84 -15.93 6.67
C ASP A 44 -0.40 -15.39 5.91
N LEU A 45 -0.93 -14.23 6.31
CA LEU A 45 -2.05 -13.57 5.63
C LEU A 45 -1.59 -12.78 4.41
N VAL A 46 -0.33 -12.33 4.40
CA VAL A 46 0.24 -11.58 3.27
C VAL A 46 0.33 -12.49 2.05
N LYS A 47 -0.38 -12.11 0.97
CA LYS A 47 -0.35 -12.87 -0.29
C LYS A 47 1.07 -13.03 -0.83
N SER A 48 1.29 -14.16 -1.50
CA SER A 48 2.57 -14.45 -2.18
C SER A 48 2.95 -13.36 -3.20
N PRO A 49 4.25 -13.03 -3.34
CA PRO A 49 4.76 -12.03 -4.28
C PRO A 49 4.30 -12.20 -5.73
N LYS A 50 3.98 -13.43 -6.16
CA LYS A 50 3.45 -13.70 -7.51
C LYS A 50 2.16 -12.94 -7.84
N HIS A 51 1.40 -12.53 -6.82
CA HIS A 51 0.16 -11.77 -7.01
C HIS A 51 0.36 -10.24 -6.97
N PHE A 52 1.53 -9.76 -6.53
CA PHE A 52 1.75 -8.33 -6.27
C PHE A 52 1.55 -7.47 -7.52
N LYS A 53 2.06 -7.90 -8.67
CA LYS A 53 1.84 -7.17 -9.93
C LYS A 53 0.36 -7.02 -10.28
N HIS A 54 -0.44 -8.06 -10.05
CA HIS A 54 -1.89 -8.00 -10.27
C HIS A 54 -2.59 -7.12 -9.25
N ILE A 55 -2.20 -7.21 -7.98
CA ILE A 55 -2.72 -6.39 -6.87
C ILE A 55 -2.44 -4.90 -7.11
N ALA A 56 -1.18 -4.55 -7.41
CA ALA A 56 -0.77 -3.19 -7.75
C ALA A 56 -1.60 -2.65 -8.91
N ARG A 57 -1.70 -3.41 -10.02
CA ARG A 57 -2.47 -2.96 -11.18
C ARG A 57 -3.95 -2.72 -10.87
N ARG A 58 -4.56 -3.60 -10.06
CA ARG A 58 -5.95 -3.43 -9.62
C ARG A 58 -6.11 -2.18 -8.74
N ALA A 59 -5.20 -1.97 -7.80
CA ALA A 59 -5.20 -0.82 -6.92
C ALA A 59 -5.02 0.50 -7.68
N GLU A 60 -4.12 0.56 -8.67
CA GLU A 60 -3.93 1.72 -9.55
C GLU A 60 -5.21 2.09 -10.30
N MET A 61 -5.91 1.09 -10.87
CA MET A 61 -7.15 1.34 -11.61
C MET A 61 -8.26 1.86 -10.70
N GLU A 62 -8.50 1.17 -9.57
CA GLU A 62 -9.57 1.57 -8.66
C GLU A 62 -9.25 2.90 -7.95
N GLY A 63 -7.98 3.15 -7.59
CA GLY A 63 -7.52 4.42 -7.03
C GLY A 63 -7.58 5.56 -8.01
N GLY A 64 -7.22 5.30 -9.27
CA GLY A 64 -7.35 6.26 -10.36
C GLY A 64 -8.79 6.68 -10.59
N ILE A 65 -9.75 5.74 -10.53
CA ILE A 65 -11.18 6.06 -10.66
C ILE A 65 -11.64 6.98 -9.52
N GLU A 66 -11.25 6.69 -8.27
CA GLU A 66 -11.66 7.49 -7.11
C GLU A 66 -11.17 8.93 -7.16
N VAL A 67 -9.91 9.14 -7.57
CA VAL A 67 -9.33 10.49 -7.65
C VAL A 67 -9.52 11.17 -9.01
N GLY A 68 -10.30 10.55 -9.91
CA GLY A 68 -10.66 11.13 -11.22
C GLY A 68 -9.57 11.12 -12.28
N VAL A 69 -8.48 10.37 -12.08
CA VAL A 69 -7.32 10.29 -13.00
C VAL A 69 -7.18 8.95 -13.72
N CYS A 70 -8.07 7.98 -13.45
CA CYS A 70 -8.20 6.67 -14.09
C CYS A 70 -6.86 6.01 -14.47
N THR A 71 -6.49 6.03 -15.75
CA THR A 71 -5.32 5.33 -16.30
C THR A 71 -3.98 6.03 -16.02
N CYS A 72 -3.97 7.22 -15.43
CA CYS A 72 -2.75 7.98 -15.14
C CYS A 72 -1.82 7.31 -14.12
N PHE A 73 -2.33 6.36 -13.31
CA PHE A 73 -1.52 5.62 -12.34
C PHE A 73 -0.86 4.36 -12.92
N TYR A 74 -0.70 4.24 -14.23
CA TYR A 74 -0.04 3.06 -14.81
C TYR A 74 1.43 2.94 -14.38
N ASP A 75 1.79 1.80 -13.74
CA ASP A 75 3.15 1.47 -13.30
C ASP A 75 3.71 2.49 -12.29
N THR A 76 2.83 2.98 -11.43
CA THR A 76 3.16 3.95 -10.35
C THR A 76 3.21 3.28 -8.98
N CYS A 77 2.78 2.03 -8.88
CA CYS A 77 2.79 1.27 -7.65
C CYS A 77 3.73 0.07 -7.69
N HIS A 78 4.58 -0.03 -6.66
CA HIS A 78 5.51 -1.14 -6.48
C HIS A 78 5.36 -1.73 -5.07
N ILE A 79 5.40 -3.05 -4.98
CA ILE A 79 5.20 -3.79 -3.73
C ILE A 79 6.37 -4.74 -3.55
N SER A 80 7.01 -4.68 -2.39
CA SER A 80 8.03 -5.62 -1.95
C SER A 80 7.68 -6.16 -0.57
N TYR A 81 7.92 -7.43 -0.32
CA TYR A 81 7.67 -8.04 0.98
C TYR A 81 8.83 -8.94 1.40
N GLU A 82 9.44 -8.58 2.52
CA GLU A 82 10.45 -9.35 3.21
C GLU A 82 10.17 -9.25 4.70
N PHE A 83 9.61 -10.31 5.29
CA PHE A 83 9.17 -10.30 6.68
C PHE A 83 10.28 -9.78 7.63
N PRO A 84 9.98 -8.80 8.51
CA PRO A 84 8.65 -8.27 8.87
C PRO A 84 8.17 -7.09 8.01
N TYR A 85 8.92 -6.68 6.99
CA TYR A 85 8.68 -5.44 6.25
C TYR A 85 7.89 -5.65 4.96
N LEU A 86 6.74 -5.00 4.87
CA LEU A 86 6.00 -4.78 3.63
C LEU A 86 6.29 -3.36 3.15
N THR A 87 6.91 -3.21 1.99
CA THR A 87 7.21 -1.89 1.41
C THR A 87 6.32 -1.65 0.20
N ILE A 88 5.60 -0.53 0.20
CA ILE A 88 4.70 -0.13 -0.89
C ILE A 88 5.07 1.29 -1.32
N CYS A 89 5.36 1.44 -2.61
CA CYS A 89 5.44 2.74 -3.26
C CYS A 89 4.12 3.04 -3.97
N GLY A 90 3.63 4.26 -3.89
CA GLY A 90 2.48 4.72 -4.68
C GLY A 90 1.72 5.87 -4.03
N TYR A 91 0.65 6.29 -4.70
CA TYR A 91 -0.27 7.29 -4.16
C TYR A 91 -1.03 6.71 -2.94
N PRO A 92 -1.34 7.50 -1.89
CA PRO A 92 -1.97 6.99 -0.66
C PRO A 92 -3.23 6.15 -0.91
N GLU A 93 -4.11 6.57 -1.82
CA GLU A 93 -5.34 5.88 -2.20
C GLU A 93 -5.08 4.54 -2.90
N VAL A 94 -3.93 4.41 -3.57
CA VAL A 94 -3.47 3.15 -4.18
C VAL A 94 -2.89 2.25 -3.09
N ILE A 95 -2.05 2.78 -2.20
CA ILE A 95 -1.48 2.04 -1.07
C ILE A 95 -2.60 1.43 -0.20
N GLN A 96 -3.62 2.23 0.14
CA GLN A 96 -4.79 1.78 0.92
C GLN A 96 -5.47 0.56 0.29
N ARG A 97 -5.61 0.53 -1.04
CA ARG A 97 -6.19 -0.62 -1.76
C ARG A 97 -5.27 -1.82 -1.79
N VAL A 98 -3.96 -1.57 -1.95
CA VAL A 98 -2.97 -2.63 -1.88
C VAL A 98 -3.04 -3.34 -0.52
N LEU A 99 -3.10 -2.59 0.59
CA LEU A 99 -3.24 -3.16 1.93
C LEU A 99 -4.47 -4.06 2.05
N LYS A 100 -5.63 -3.62 1.56
CA LYS A 100 -6.87 -4.44 1.52
C LYS A 100 -6.67 -5.74 0.74
N TYR A 101 -6.16 -5.65 -0.49
CA TYR A 101 -6.04 -6.81 -1.36
C TYR A 101 -4.94 -7.80 -0.97
N ILE A 102 -3.86 -7.32 -0.35
CA ILE A 102 -2.73 -8.18 0.07
C ILE A 102 -3.20 -9.17 1.13
N ILE A 103 -4.11 -8.76 2.02
CA ILE A 103 -4.63 -9.61 3.11
C ILE A 103 -5.97 -10.26 2.75
N GLY A 104 -6.63 -9.76 1.70
CA GLY A 104 -7.90 -10.32 1.23
C GLY A 104 -9.13 -9.79 1.98
N LEU A 105 -9.02 -8.57 2.54
CA LEU A 105 -10.13 -7.76 3.03
C LEU A 105 -10.78 -7.00 1.87
#